data_AF-A0A8J3ZPR8-F1
#
_entry.id   AF-A0A8J3ZPR8-F1
#
_cell.length_a   1.000
_cell.length_b   1.000
_cell.length_c   1.000
_cell.angle_alpha   90.00
_cell.angle_beta   90.00
_cell.angle_gamma   90.00
#
_symmetry.space_group_name_H-M   'P 1'
#
loop_
_entity.id
_entity.type
_entity.pdbx_description
1 polymer ?
#
loop_
_entity_poly.entity_id
_entity_poly.type
_entity_poly.pdbx_seq_one_letter_code
_entity_poly.pdbx_strand_id
1 'polypeptide(L)'
;MIPQSGPFAIIRRAGRELVEIFQGDRVSAADLASVPISDSPGPSTLALVPYRQVAERGFECVDDGAPLECLRISSSTEVLLADLLAHLPTDPPVLRDSAFDIDDDGYAALVGEVLAQEIGRGEGSNFVIHRVFEASVEGPPLRAALAAFARLLRDERGAYWTFVVHTGTRTLVGATPERHVSVDDGLVMMNPISGTFRHGDGFSEDDLLAFLDDPKEIDELYMVLDEELKMMAVVAEGGGQVIGPQLAEMAHLHHTEYLLAGRTTLDVRDVLRETMFAPTVVGSPIENACRVVARHERRGRGYYGAVLALLGHDDAGRQTLDAPILIRTAELSPSGKLRIPVGATLVRHSTADGEVAETHAKAAGILRAFTATPSRDLGHFGIESDAQASKIAESSAVLAALAARNRHLARFWLDQRPADPASGASALIVDAEDTFTGMLAHLFRALGLAVERVPVADALALDLDAYDLVVAGPGPGDPRSRGDARVDGLRTLARQRLATGRPLLGVCLGHQVISGLLGLPLHRKDGTYQGTQREIDFFGRRERVGFYSTFLAVDADAPVDPTEAVGLSPSEATIEVSRDPVTREVHAMRGTGFATVQFHPESVLTEYGVDLLGELLDHLGVRVALSQ
;
A
#
# COMPACT_ATOMS: atom_id res chain seq x y z
N MET A 1 29.11 -4.57 -25.40
CA MET A 1 28.25 -3.73 -24.54
C MET A 1 27.10 -4.56 -24.00
N ILE A 2 26.25 -5.14 -24.86
CA ILE A 2 25.20 -6.08 -24.42
C ILE A 2 25.78 -7.50 -24.29
N PRO A 3 25.58 -8.18 -23.14
CA PRO A 3 25.97 -9.58 -22.96
C PRO A 3 25.39 -10.50 -24.04
N GLN A 4 26.22 -11.35 -24.64
CA GLN A 4 25.80 -12.28 -25.71
C GLN A 4 25.37 -13.66 -25.18
N SER A 5 25.69 -13.96 -23.92
CA SER A 5 25.42 -15.25 -23.29
C SER A 5 25.30 -15.11 -21.78
N GLY A 6 24.52 -16.00 -21.17
CA GLY A 6 24.36 -16.08 -19.73
C GLY A 6 23.39 -15.03 -19.17
N PRO A 7 23.08 -15.11 -17.86
CA PRO A 7 22.20 -14.17 -17.20
C PRO A 7 22.77 -12.76 -17.13
N PHE A 8 21.92 -11.76 -17.30
CA PHE A 8 22.29 -10.35 -17.17
C PHE A 8 21.08 -9.47 -16.86
N ALA A 9 21.36 -8.25 -16.42
CA ALA A 9 20.38 -7.18 -16.32
C ALA A 9 20.95 -5.87 -16.88
N ILE A 10 20.09 -5.08 -17.52
CA ILE A 10 20.40 -3.71 -17.94
C ILE A 10 19.35 -2.81 -17.34
N ILE A 11 19.76 -1.82 -16.54
CA ILE A 11 18.87 -0.99 -15.73
C ILE A 11 19.24 0.47 -15.89
N ARG A 12 18.26 1.30 -16.25
CA ARG A 12 18.33 2.75 -16.15
C ARG A 12 17.44 3.19 -14.99
N ARG A 13 18.04 3.77 -13.96
CA ARG A 13 17.34 4.33 -12.81
C ARG A 13 16.99 5.80 -13.07
N ALA A 14 15.92 6.28 -12.42
CA ALA A 14 15.43 7.64 -12.56
C ALA A 14 16.53 8.68 -12.30
N GLY A 15 16.52 9.75 -13.09
CA GLY A 15 17.49 10.85 -12.97
C GLY A 15 18.93 10.52 -13.40
N ARG A 16 19.24 9.29 -13.85
CA ARG A 16 20.59 8.93 -14.31
C ARG A 16 20.75 9.02 -15.83
N GLU A 17 21.87 9.60 -16.26
CA GLU A 17 22.33 9.58 -17.66
C GLU A 17 23.01 8.25 -18.05
N LEU A 18 23.51 7.54 -17.03
CA LEU A 18 24.19 6.25 -17.17
C LEU A 18 23.19 5.10 -17.04
N VAL A 19 23.48 4.02 -17.77
CA VAL A 19 22.78 2.76 -17.71
C VAL A 19 23.71 1.70 -17.12
N GLU A 20 23.21 0.99 -16.12
CA GLU A 20 23.93 -0.06 -15.41
C GLU A 20 23.74 -1.41 -16.12
N ILE A 21 24.83 -2.13 -16.33
CA ILE A 21 24.85 -3.47 -16.93
C ILE A 21 25.44 -4.43 -15.90
N PHE A 22 24.62 -5.37 -15.43
CA PHE A 22 24.99 -6.40 -14.48
C PHE A 22 25.12 -7.75 -15.19
N GLN A 23 26.19 -8.48 -14.89
CA GLN A 23 26.38 -9.87 -15.33
C GLN A 23 26.74 -10.73 -14.13
N GLY A 24 26.36 -12.00 -14.19
CA GLY A 24 26.51 -12.89 -13.06
C GLY A 24 25.95 -14.27 -13.25
N ASP A 25 25.95 -15.03 -12.17
CA ASP A 25 25.36 -16.36 -12.14
C ASP A 25 23.91 -16.28 -11.66
N ARG A 26 23.02 -17.04 -12.29
CA ARG A 26 21.68 -17.26 -11.74
C ARG A 26 21.78 -18.27 -10.59
N VAL A 27 21.28 -17.88 -9.44
CA VAL A 27 21.05 -18.76 -8.29
C VAL A 27 19.59 -18.65 -7.86
N SER A 28 19.09 -19.67 -7.17
CA SER A 28 17.75 -19.63 -6.57
C SER A 28 17.90 -19.62 -5.05
N ALA A 29 17.14 -18.75 -4.38
CA ALA A 29 17.02 -18.76 -2.93
C ALA A 29 15.69 -19.44 -2.54
N ALA A 30 15.64 -20.04 -1.36
CA ALA A 30 14.42 -20.68 -0.87
C ALA A 30 13.46 -19.64 -0.25
N ASP A 31 14.04 -18.62 0.36
CA ASP A 31 13.40 -17.55 1.11
C ASP A 31 14.25 -16.26 1.00
N LEU A 32 13.69 -15.13 1.43
CA LEU A 32 14.39 -13.84 1.41
C LEU A 32 15.64 -13.85 2.30
N ALA A 33 15.61 -14.55 3.43
CA ALA A 33 16.74 -14.67 4.34
C ALA A 33 17.98 -15.31 3.69
N SER A 34 17.77 -16.22 2.73
CA SER A 34 18.82 -16.92 1.98
C SER A 34 19.27 -16.21 0.68
N VAL A 35 18.74 -15.03 0.37
CA VAL A 35 19.23 -14.20 -0.75
C VAL A 35 20.72 -13.87 -0.52
N PRO A 36 21.63 -14.22 -1.44
CA PRO A 36 23.04 -13.97 -1.24
C PRO A 36 23.31 -12.46 -1.28
N ILE A 37 24.08 -11.93 -0.33
CA ILE A 37 24.60 -10.56 -0.37
C ILE A 37 26.09 -10.66 -0.06
N SER A 38 26.92 -9.97 -0.85
CA SER A 38 28.37 -9.91 -0.63
C SER A 38 28.69 -8.78 0.35
N ASP A 39 29.71 -8.99 1.20
CA ASP A 39 30.25 -7.95 2.09
C ASP A 39 31.10 -6.91 1.34
N SER A 40 31.35 -7.12 0.05
CA SER A 40 32.08 -6.15 -0.77
C SER A 40 31.21 -4.94 -1.10
N PRO A 41 31.77 -3.71 -1.13
CA PRO A 41 31.06 -2.53 -1.56
C PRO A 41 30.50 -2.67 -2.98
N GLY A 42 29.36 -2.01 -3.21
CA GLY A 42 28.63 -1.98 -4.46
C GLY A 42 27.45 -2.97 -4.54
N PRO A 43 26.76 -2.98 -5.69
CA PRO A 43 25.67 -3.91 -5.95
C PRO A 43 26.18 -5.35 -5.98
N SER A 44 25.51 -6.23 -5.23
CA SER A 44 25.95 -7.63 -5.06
C SER A 44 24.97 -8.64 -5.66
N THR A 45 23.68 -8.37 -5.54
CA THR A 45 22.63 -9.28 -5.99
C THR A 45 21.45 -8.50 -6.53
N LEU A 46 20.94 -8.92 -7.69
CA LEU A 46 19.64 -8.51 -8.19
C LEU A 46 18.67 -9.67 -8.01
N ALA A 47 17.75 -9.54 -7.06
CA ALA A 47 16.74 -10.55 -6.71
C ALA A 47 15.42 -10.25 -7.41
N LEU A 48 14.89 -11.24 -8.12
CA LEU A 48 13.56 -11.25 -8.71
C LEU A 48 12.64 -12.01 -7.75
N VAL A 49 11.90 -11.25 -6.93
CA VAL A 49 11.04 -11.80 -5.87
C VAL A 49 9.66 -12.07 -6.46
N PRO A 50 9.13 -13.30 -6.43
CA PRO A 50 7.83 -13.63 -6.98
C PRO A 50 6.69 -13.27 -6.01
N TYR A 51 5.49 -13.09 -6.53
CA TYR A 51 4.31 -12.78 -5.71
C TYR A 51 4.04 -13.87 -4.67
N ARG A 52 4.27 -15.15 -5.00
CA ARG A 52 4.09 -16.27 -4.06
C ARG A 52 4.98 -16.19 -2.81
N GLN A 53 5.98 -15.31 -2.80
CA GLN A 53 6.84 -15.11 -1.63
C GLN A 53 6.10 -14.50 -0.43
N VAL A 54 4.89 -13.94 -0.63
CA VAL A 54 4.01 -13.52 0.51
C VAL A 54 3.73 -14.66 1.49
N ALA A 55 3.89 -15.92 1.07
CA ALA A 55 3.79 -17.09 1.95
C ALA A 55 4.81 -17.06 3.11
N GLU A 56 5.95 -16.36 2.99
CA GLU A 56 6.87 -16.14 4.12
C GLU A 56 6.26 -15.32 5.26
N ARG A 57 5.24 -14.50 4.95
CA ARG A 57 4.45 -13.77 5.95
C ARG A 57 3.26 -14.57 6.47
N GLY A 58 3.07 -15.80 6.00
CA GLY A 58 1.88 -16.61 6.29
C GLY A 58 0.65 -16.22 5.46
N PHE A 59 0.80 -15.37 4.44
CA PHE A 59 -0.32 -14.90 3.63
C PHE A 59 -0.67 -15.89 2.51
N GLU A 60 -1.96 -16.00 2.19
CA GLU A 60 -2.46 -16.86 1.11
C GLU A 60 -2.11 -16.30 -0.28
N CYS A 61 -1.82 -17.18 -1.23
CA CYS A 61 -1.64 -16.81 -2.63
C CYS A 61 -1.91 -18.01 -3.54
N VAL A 62 -2.15 -17.76 -4.83
CA VAL A 62 -2.16 -18.83 -5.85
C VAL A 62 -0.71 -19.20 -6.18
N ASP A 63 -0.25 -20.33 -5.63
CA ASP A 63 1.12 -20.83 -5.87
C ASP A 63 1.26 -21.36 -7.32
N ASP A 64 2.04 -20.64 -8.13
CA ASP A 64 2.39 -21.01 -9.51
C ASP A 64 3.83 -21.55 -9.66
N GLY A 65 4.53 -21.76 -8.55
CA GLY A 65 5.90 -22.24 -8.51
C GLY A 65 6.95 -21.24 -9.03
N ALA A 66 6.62 -19.96 -9.19
CA ALA A 66 7.60 -18.95 -9.59
C ALA A 66 8.77 -18.88 -8.58
N PRO A 67 10.03 -19.08 -9.02
CA PRO A 67 11.16 -19.12 -8.09
C PRO A 67 11.61 -17.71 -7.66
N LEU A 68 12.14 -17.60 -6.43
CA LEU A 68 12.98 -16.48 -6.04
C LEU A 68 14.33 -16.61 -6.75
N GLU A 69 14.47 -15.96 -7.90
CA GLU A 69 15.67 -16.00 -8.74
C GLU A 69 16.59 -14.83 -8.39
N CYS A 70 17.87 -15.09 -8.24
CA CYS A 70 18.88 -14.07 -7.95
C CYS A 70 19.95 -14.09 -9.05
N LEU A 71 20.29 -12.92 -9.57
CA LEU A 71 21.53 -12.71 -10.30
C LEU A 71 22.60 -12.32 -9.29
N ARG A 72 23.52 -13.24 -8.98
CA ARG A 72 24.71 -12.93 -8.18
C ARG A 72 25.70 -12.18 -9.05
N ILE A 73 25.83 -10.88 -8.81
CA ILE A 73 26.56 -9.95 -9.67
C ILE A 73 28.07 -10.21 -9.53
N SER A 74 28.70 -10.60 -10.63
CA SER A 74 30.17 -10.77 -10.73
C SER A 74 30.83 -9.63 -11.52
N SER A 75 30.06 -8.89 -12.30
CA SER A 75 30.50 -7.73 -13.05
C SER A 75 29.39 -6.68 -13.11
N SER A 76 29.77 -5.42 -12.87
CA SER A 76 28.94 -4.23 -13.03
C SER A 76 29.69 -3.25 -13.92
N THR A 77 29.00 -2.66 -14.89
CA THR A 77 29.56 -1.62 -15.77
C THR A 77 28.50 -0.57 -16.04
N GLU A 78 28.91 0.69 -16.07
CA GLU A 78 28.04 1.81 -16.45
C GLU A 78 28.42 2.30 -17.85
N VAL A 79 27.40 2.59 -18.66
CA VAL A 79 27.57 3.13 -20.02
C VAL A 79 26.65 4.32 -20.24
N LEU A 80 27.04 5.23 -21.14
CA LEU A 80 26.16 6.32 -21.55
C LEU A 80 24.93 5.76 -22.29
N LEU A 81 23.76 6.32 -21.99
CA LEU A 81 22.50 5.93 -22.65
C LEU A 81 22.59 6.01 -24.17
N ALA A 82 23.19 7.08 -24.71
CA ALA A 82 23.33 7.27 -26.15
C ALA A 82 24.13 6.15 -26.81
N ASP A 83 25.22 5.71 -26.16
CA ASP A 83 26.08 4.63 -26.66
C ASP A 83 25.34 3.29 -26.64
N LEU A 84 24.59 3.01 -25.57
CA LEU A 84 23.77 1.80 -25.48
C LEU A 84 22.69 1.76 -26.56
N LEU A 85 21.97 2.87 -26.75
CA LEU A 85 20.89 2.98 -27.75
C LEU A 85 21.39 2.75 -29.18
N ALA A 86 22.65 3.07 -29.48
CA ALA A 86 23.27 2.81 -30.78
C ALA A 86 23.52 1.32 -31.06
N HIS A 87 23.55 0.48 -30.02
CA HIS A 87 23.82 -0.96 -30.12
C HIS A 87 22.57 -1.84 -29.93
N LEU A 88 21.44 -1.26 -29.50
CA LEU A 88 20.19 -1.98 -29.32
C LEU A 88 19.43 -2.15 -30.65
N PRO A 89 18.69 -3.26 -30.84
CA PRO A 89 17.85 -3.44 -32.02
C PRO A 89 16.79 -2.33 -32.14
N THR A 90 16.56 -1.84 -33.35
CA THR A 90 15.61 -0.75 -33.63
C THR A 90 14.28 -1.22 -34.19
N ASP A 91 14.23 -2.40 -34.80
CA ASP A 91 13.03 -2.92 -35.43
C ASP A 91 12.01 -3.35 -34.36
N PRO A 92 10.74 -2.90 -34.46
CA PRO A 92 9.74 -3.30 -33.49
C PRO A 92 9.49 -4.81 -33.60
N PRO A 93 9.28 -5.51 -32.46
CA PRO A 93 8.84 -6.89 -32.46
C PRO A 93 7.53 -7.06 -33.24
N VAL A 94 7.29 -8.26 -33.76
CA VAL A 94 6.01 -8.64 -34.35
C VAL A 94 5.31 -9.61 -33.41
N LEU A 95 4.09 -9.25 -33.00
CA LEU A 95 3.24 -10.08 -32.14
C LEU A 95 2.20 -10.85 -32.96
N ARG A 96 1.91 -12.08 -32.53
CA ARG A 96 0.85 -12.95 -33.04
C ARG A 96 -0.04 -13.41 -31.90
N ASP A 97 -1.27 -13.82 -32.23
CA ASP A 97 -2.19 -14.47 -31.29
C ASP A 97 -2.43 -13.65 -30.00
N SER A 98 -2.60 -12.33 -30.16
CA SER A 98 -2.79 -11.39 -29.06
C SER A 98 -4.20 -11.43 -28.50
N ALA A 99 -4.34 -11.74 -27.22
CA ALA A 99 -5.61 -11.66 -26.49
C ALA A 99 -5.36 -11.51 -24.98
N PHE A 100 -6.37 -11.02 -24.25
CA PHE A 100 -6.39 -11.22 -22.80
C PHE A 100 -6.80 -12.66 -22.47
N ASP A 101 -6.24 -13.23 -21.40
CA ASP A 101 -6.65 -14.54 -20.87
C ASP A 101 -8.04 -14.52 -20.24
N ILE A 102 -8.44 -13.36 -19.71
CA ILE A 102 -9.81 -13.02 -19.30
C ILE A 102 -10.28 -11.89 -20.22
N ASP A 103 -11.31 -12.17 -21.02
CA ASP A 103 -11.91 -11.17 -21.91
C ASP A 103 -12.59 -10.03 -21.12
N ASP A 104 -13.02 -8.99 -21.83
CA ASP A 104 -13.56 -7.78 -21.21
C ASP A 104 -14.85 -8.07 -20.42
N ASP A 105 -15.75 -8.90 -20.95
CA ASP A 105 -16.99 -9.30 -20.26
C ASP A 105 -16.68 -10.14 -19.00
N GLY A 106 -15.73 -11.08 -19.10
CA GLY A 106 -15.28 -11.90 -17.97
C GLY A 106 -14.62 -11.07 -16.87
N TYR A 107 -13.80 -10.08 -17.23
CA TYR A 107 -13.17 -9.19 -16.27
C TYR A 107 -14.18 -8.23 -15.64
N ALA A 108 -15.14 -7.70 -16.42
CA ALA A 108 -16.22 -6.88 -15.91
C ALA A 108 -17.08 -7.62 -14.87
N ALA A 109 -17.39 -8.90 -15.12
CA ALA A 109 -18.10 -9.75 -14.17
C ALA A 109 -17.29 -9.95 -12.87
N LEU A 110 -15.99 -10.22 -13.00
CA LEU A 110 -15.07 -10.37 -11.86
C LEU A 110 -15.01 -9.11 -11.00
N VAL A 111 -14.93 -7.93 -11.63
CA VAL A 111 -15.00 -6.63 -10.93
C VAL A 111 -16.31 -6.52 -10.15
N GLY A 112 -17.45 -6.78 -10.79
CA GLY A 112 -18.76 -6.75 -10.12
C GLY A 112 -18.86 -7.70 -8.92
N GLU A 113 -18.27 -8.89 -9.03
CA GLU A 113 -18.21 -9.86 -7.92
C GLU A 113 -17.38 -9.35 -6.75
N VAL A 114 -16.18 -8.83 -6.98
CA VAL A 114 -15.31 -8.29 -5.92
C VAL A 114 -15.94 -7.09 -5.23
N LEU A 115 -16.54 -6.17 -5.99
CA LEU A 115 -17.23 -5.00 -5.42
C LEU A 115 -18.39 -5.41 -4.51
N ALA A 116 -19.20 -6.40 -4.95
CA ALA A 116 -20.38 -6.83 -4.21
C ALA A 116 -20.05 -7.73 -3.01
N GLN A 117 -19.12 -8.67 -3.19
CA GLN A 117 -18.86 -9.75 -2.22
C GLN A 117 -17.71 -9.45 -1.26
N GLU A 118 -16.74 -8.64 -1.65
CA GLU A 118 -15.56 -8.36 -0.83
C GLU A 118 -15.68 -6.97 -0.21
N ILE A 119 -15.57 -5.91 -1.03
CA ILE A 119 -15.68 -4.52 -0.54
C ILE A 119 -17.05 -4.29 0.12
N GLY A 120 -18.11 -4.75 -0.53
CA GLY A 120 -19.47 -4.65 -0.01
C GLY A 120 -19.63 -5.35 1.36
N ARG A 121 -18.90 -6.42 1.65
CA ARG A 121 -19.00 -7.14 2.92
C ARG A 121 -18.02 -6.65 3.98
N GLY A 122 -17.28 -5.58 3.71
CA GLY A 122 -16.31 -5.01 4.64
C GLY A 122 -15.01 -5.80 4.73
N GLU A 123 -14.70 -6.63 3.72
CA GLU A 123 -13.44 -7.37 3.67
C GLU A 123 -12.23 -6.44 3.47
N GLY A 124 -12.44 -5.23 2.94
CA GLY A 124 -11.38 -4.25 2.75
C GLY A 124 -11.87 -3.00 2.02
N SER A 125 -11.00 -2.02 1.85
CA SER A 125 -11.26 -0.77 1.14
C SER A 125 -11.10 -0.92 -0.38
N ASN A 126 -10.09 -1.68 -0.78
CA ASN A 126 -9.61 -1.77 -2.14
C ASN A 126 -8.90 -3.11 -2.39
N PHE A 127 -9.01 -3.62 -3.61
CA PHE A 127 -8.33 -4.83 -4.07
C PHE A 127 -7.86 -4.66 -5.50
N VAL A 128 -6.74 -5.26 -5.85
CA VAL A 128 -6.25 -5.28 -7.23
C VAL A 128 -6.34 -6.70 -7.74
N ILE A 129 -7.12 -6.92 -8.80
CA ILE A 129 -7.24 -8.24 -9.44
C ILE A 129 -6.66 -8.17 -10.85
N HIS A 130 -5.74 -9.08 -11.16
CA HIS A 130 -5.04 -9.06 -12.44
C HIS A 130 -5.74 -9.89 -13.52
N ARG A 131 -5.51 -9.48 -14.78
CA ARG A 131 -5.64 -10.30 -15.98
C ARG A 131 -4.36 -10.17 -16.81
N VAL A 132 -4.16 -11.05 -17.78
CA VAL A 132 -2.90 -11.14 -18.53
C VAL A 132 -3.17 -10.97 -20.02
N PHE A 133 -2.56 -9.96 -20.63
CA PHE A 133 -2.43 -9.92 -22.07
C PHE A 133 -1.37 -10.94 -22.51
N GLU A 134 -1.75 -11.88 -23.37
CA GLU A 134 -0.88 -12.91 -23.92
C GLU A 134 -0.69 -12.72 -25.42
N ALA A 135 0.51 -13.00 -25.90
CA ALA A 135 0.82 -13.06 -27.34
C ALA A 135 2.02 -13.99 -27.58
N SER A 136 2.33 -14.25 -28.85
CA SER A 136 3.57 -14.90 -29.27
C SER A 136 4.42 -13.92 -30.08
N VAL A 137 5.73 -13.90 -29.81
CA VAL A 137 6.69 -13.05 -30.51
C VAL A 137 7.27 -13.80 -31.71
N GLU A 138 7.32 -13.13 -32.87
CA GLU A 138 8.00 -13.64 -34.05
C GLU A 138 9.52 -13.39 -33.95
N GLY A 139 10.32 -14.46 -34.07
CA GLY A 139 11.78 -14.40 -34.02
C GLY A 139 12.39 -14.60 -32.61
N PRO A 140 13.69 -14.28 -32.42
CA PRO A 140 14.39 -14.55 -31.17
C PRO A 140 13.84 -13.72 -29.99
N PRO A 141 13.35 -14.33 -28.89
CA PRO A 141 12.69 -13.61 -27.80
C PRO A 141 13.58 -12.54 -27.15
N LEU A 142 14.87 -12.83 -26.95
CA LEU A 142 15.81 -11.86 -26.38
C LEU A 142 16.00 -10.63 -27.28
N ARG A 143 16.04 -10.80 -28.61
CA ARG A 143 16.14 -9.69 -29.55
C ARG A 143 14.90 -8.80 -29.45
N ALA A 144 13.72 -9.41 -29.34
CA ALA A 144 12.47 -8.66 -29.18
C ALA A 144 12.41 -7.90 -27.86
N ALA A 145 12.83 -8.52 -26.75
CA ALA A 145 12.92 -7.84 -25.46
C ALA A 145 13.88 -6.64 -25.50
N LEU A 146 15.05 -6.79 -26.12
CA LEU A 146 16.01 -5.69 -26.29
C LEU A 146 15.48 -4.58 -27.21
N ALA A 147 14.72 -4.91 -28.25
CA ALA A 147 14.06 -3.93 -29.11
C ALA A 147 12.99 -3.13 -28.34
N ALA A 148 12.15 -3.83 -27.55
CA ALA A 148 11.16 -3.19 -26.69
C ALA A 148 11.84 -2.28 -25.64
N PHE A 149 12.90 -2.76 -24.99
CA PHE A 149 13.70 -1.99 -24.04
C PHE A 149 14.28 -0.71 -24.67
N ALA A 150 14.80 -0.78 -25.90
CA ALA A 150 15.32 0.38 -26.62
C ALA A 150 14.25 1.46 -26.85
N ARG A 151 13.00 1.04 -27.07
CA ARG A 151 11.87 1.94 -27.27
C ARG A 151 11.41 2.56 -25.95
N LEU A 152 11.32 1.76 -24.88
CA LEU A 152 11.03 2.28 -23.55
C LEU A 152 12.05 3.36 -23.14
N LEU A 153 13.35 3.11 -23.36
CA LEU A 153 14.40 4.08 -23.06
C LEU A 153 14.29 5.41 -23.83
N ARG A 154 13.65 5.42 -25.01
CA ARG A 154 13.47 6.60 -25.87
C ARG A 154 12.16 7.33 -25.60
N ASP A 155 11.09 6.56 -25.42
CA ASP A 155 9.72 7.06 -25.49
C ASP A 155 9.12 7.26 -24.08
N GLU A 156 9.55 6.51 -23.07
CA GLU A 156 9.04 6.61 -21.70
C GLU A 156 9.83 7.65 -20.87
N ARG A 157 9.10 8.47 -20.10
CA ARG A 157 9.68 9.45 -19.15
C ARG A 157 9.04 9.27 -17.78
N GLY A 158 9.79 9.59 -16.72
CA GLY A 158 9.28 9.51 -15.34
C GLY A 158 9.24 8.10 -14.76
N ALA A 159 9.75 7.08 -15.45
CA ALA A 159 9.90 5.75 -14.87
C ALA A 159 10.97 5.76 -13.77
N TYR A 160 10.64 5.17 -12.61
CA TYR A 160 11.61 4.92 -11.55
C TYR A 160 12.74 4.03 -12.07
N TRP A 161 12.39 2.89 -12.67
CA TRP A 161 13.34 2.00 -13.35
C TRP A 161 12.84 1.64 -14.76
N THR A 162 13.72 1.77 -15.75
CA THR A 162 13.55 1.13 -17.06
C THR A 162 14.56 -0.01 -17.16
N PHE A 163 14.11 -1.23 -17.40
CA PHE A 163 14.98 -2.41 -17.29
C PHE A 163 14.72 -3.49 -18.32
N VAL A 164 15.75 -4.32 -18.56
CA VAL A 164 15.63 -5.66 -19.11
C VAL A 164 16.45 -6.64 -18.25
N VAL A 165 15.82 -7.71 -17.78
CA VAL A 165 16.44 -8.76 -16.96
C VAL A 165 16.30 -10.09 -17.68
N HIS A 166 17.42 -10.69 -18.04
CA HIS A 166 17.48 -12.00 -18.70
C HIS A 166 18.08 -13.03 -17.74
N THR A 167 17.28 -14.01 -17.31
CA THR A 167 17.73 -15.05 -16.38
C THR A 167 18.17 -16.34 -17.09
N GLY A 168 18.07 -16.38 -18.42
CA GLY A 168 18.23 -17.58 -19.24
C GLY A 168 17.00 -18.49 -19.29
N THR A 169 16.13 -18.45 -18.27
CA THR A 169 14.83 -19.15 -18.21
C THR A 169 13.66 -18.26 -18.59
N ARG A 170 13.82 -16.94 -18.47
CA ARG A 170 12.84 -15.93 -18.88
C ARG A 170 13.54 -14.60 -19.16
N THR A 171 12.81 -13.67 -19.76
CA THR A 171 13.26 -12.27 -19.93
C THR A 171 12.16 -11.34 -19.48
N LEU A 172 12.44 -10.45 -18.53
CA LEU A 172 11.54 -9.37 -18.12
C LEU A 172 12.00 -8.07 -18.76
N VAL A 173 11.08 -7.26 -19.27
CA VAL A 173 11.36 -5.92 -19.78
C VAL A 173 10.24 -4.99 -19.38
N GLY A 174 10.57 -3.84 -18.80
CA GLY A 174 9.57 -2.94 -18.23
C GLY A 174 10.09 -1.54 -17.99
N ALA A 175 9.15 -0.62 -17.78
CA ALA A 175 9.39 0.73 -17.32
C ALA A 175 8.38 1.02 -16.21
N THR A 176 8.81 0.80 -14.97
CA THR A 176 7.95 0.92 -13.79
C THR A 176 8.07 2.31 -13.19
N PRO A 177 6.96 2.99 -12.88
CA PRO A 177 6.97 4.32 -12.29
C PRO A 177 7.24 4.30 -10.78
N GLU A 178 7.07 3.14 -10.13
CA GLU A 178 6.85 3.11 -8.68
C GLU A 178 7.96 2.32 -7.98
N ARG A 179 8.58 2.99 -7.00
CA ARG A 179 9.46 2.37 -6.03
C ARG A 179 8.60 1.59 -5.03
N HIS A 180 8.96 0.33 -4.78
CA HIS A 180 8.39 -0.44 -3.68
C HIS A 180 9.00 0.01 -2.36
N VAL A 181 10.32 -0.16 -2.23
CA VAL A 181 11.09 0.26 -1.06
C VAL A 181 12.55 0.46 -1.42
N SER A 182 13.20 1.42 -0.79
CA SER A 182 14.67 1.58 -0.86
C SER A 182 15.26 1.80 0.52
N VAL A 183 16.48 1.32 0.75
CA VAL A 183 17.27 1.59 1.95
C VAL A 183 18.64 2.12 1.52
N ASP A 184 18.99 3.30 2.01
CA ASP A 184 20.32 3.91 1.82
C ASP A 184 20.75 4.61 3.12
N ASP A 185 21.95 4.32 3.61
CA ASP A 185 22.45 4.79 4.92
C ASP A 185 21.44 4.58 6.08
N GLY A 186 20.68 3.48 6.06
CA GLY A 186 19.63 3.19 7.05
C GLY A 186 18.37 4.06 6.92
N LEU A 187 18.25 4.89 5.88
CA LEU A 187 17.03 5.59 5.50
C LEU A 187 16.17 4.69 4.61
N VAL A 188 15.08 4.17 5.15
CA VAL A 188 14.05 3.46 4.39
C VAL A 188 13.10 4.47 3.74
N MET A 189 12.78 4.28 2.46
CA MET A 189 11.85 5.13 1.72
C MET A 189 10.83 4.32 0.91
N MET A 190 9.60 4.83 0.85
CA MET A 190 8.50 4.35 0.00
C MET A 190 7.84 5.53 -0.72
N ASN A 191 7.05 5.27 -1.76
CA ASN A 191 6.51 6.32 -2.62
C ASN A 191 5.06 5.99 -3.00
N PRO A 192 4.11 6.33 -2.12
CA PRO A 192 2.69 6.18 -2.45
C PRO A 192 2.32 7.14 -3.58
N ILE A 193 1.89 6.57 -4.70
CA ILE A 193 1.47 7.29 -5.91
C ILE A 193 0.01 6.95 -6.19
N SER A 194 -0.83 7.97 -6.30
CA SER A 194 -2.20 7.81 -6.79
C SER A 194 -2.73 9.12 -7.38
N GLY A 195 -3.82 9.01 -8.13
CA GLY A 195 -4.38 10.08 -8.93
C GLY A 195 -3.61 10.31 -10.23
N THR A 196 -4.34 10.52 -11.32
CA THR A 196 -3.74 10.63 -12.67
C THR A 196 -4.32 11.80 -13.45
N PHE A 197 -3.54 12.86 -13.61
CA PHE A 197 -3.86 13.96 -14.51
C PHE A 197 -3.29 13.70 -15.90
N ARG A 198 -4.13 13.35 -16.87
CA ARG A 198 -3.70 13.17 -18.26
C ARG A 198 -3.51 14.52 -18.94
N HIS A 199 -2.39 14.70 -19.63
CA HIS A 199 -2.15 15.91 -20.41
C HIS A 199 -3.11 15.93 -21.60
N GLY A 200 -4.08 16.84 -21.58
CA GLY A 200 -4.84 17.19 -22.77
C GLY A 200 -4.01 18.07 -23.71
N ASP A 201 -4.43 18.20 -24.97
CA ASP A 201 -3.84 19.16 -25.91
C ASP A 201 -3.93 20.59 -25.33
N GLY A 202 -2.80 21.14 -24.88
CA GLY A 202 -2.73 22.50 -24.35
C GLY A 202 -3.46 22.72 -23.03
N PHE A 203 -3.46 21.71 -22.14
CA PHE A 203 -4.05 21.86 -20.79
C PHE A 203 -3.53 23.11 -20.07
N SER A 204 -4.38 23.71 -19.24
CA SER A 204 -4.11 24.95 -18.51
C SER A 204 -3.76 24.72 -17.04
N GLU A 205 -3.23 25.74 -16.37
CA GLU A 205 -3.02 25.73 -14.92
C GLU A 205 -4.34 25.48 -14.17
N ASP A 206 -5.45 26.05 -14.65
CA ASP A 206 -6.77 25.87 -14.05
C ASP A 206 -7.25 24.41 -14.14
N ASP A 207 -6.96 23.70 -15.23
CA ASP A 207 -7.30 22.28 -15.38
C ASP A 207 -6.56 21.41 -14.35
N LEU A 208 -5.28 21.69 -14.15
CA LEU A 208 -4.46 20.99 -13.15
C LEU A 208 -4.91 21.33 -11.72
N LEU A 209 -5.24 22.59 -11.45
CA LEU A 209 -5.76 23.01 -10.15
C LEU A 209 -7.12 22.36 -9.86
N ALA A 210 -8.00 22.22 -10.86
CA ALA A 210 -9.27 21.52 -10.71
C ALA A 210 -9.07 20.03 -10.40
N PHE A 211 -8.10 19.38 -11.03
CA PHE A 211 -7.69 18.02 -10.67
C PHE A 211 -7.14 17.93 -9.24
N LEU A 212 -6.32 18.90 -8.83
CA LEU A 212 -5.74 18.91 -7.49
C LEU A 212 -6.75 19.16 -6.37
N ASP A 213 -7.89 19.77 -6.70
CA ASP A 213 -9.03 20.03 -5.80
C ASP A 213 -10.13 18.95 -5.88
N ASP A 214 -10.00 17.95 -6.76
CA ASP A 214 -10.97 16.86 -6.88
C ASP A 214 -10.95 15.98 -5.61
N PRO A 215 -12.05 15.93 -4.83
CA PRO A 215 -12.12 15.13 -3.61
C PRO A 215 -11.85 13.64 -3.85
N LYS A 216 -12.24 13.09 -5.01
CA LYS A 216 -11.99 11.68 -5.34
C LYS A 216 -10.49 11.41 -5.43
N GLU A 217 -9.76 12.25 -6.17
CA GLU A 217 -8.32 12.07 -6.39
C GLU A 217 -7.52 12.33 -5.11
N ILE A 218 -7.99 13.25 -4.26
CA ILE A 218 -7.44 13.50 -2.92
C ILE A 218 -7.63 12.28 -2.01
N ASP A 219 -8.86 11.77 -1.90
CA ASP A 219 -9.18 10.63 -1.04
C ASP A 219 -8.44 9.36 -1.50
N GLU A 220 -8.31 9.14 -2.82
CA GLU A 220 -7.52 8.03 -3.37
C GLU A 220 -6.04 8.13 -3.01
N LEU A 221 -5.45 9.33 -3.02
CA LEU A 221 -4.06 9.53 -2.60
C LEU A 221 -3.87 9.31 -1.09
N TYR A 222 -4.79 9.81 -0.26
CA TYR A 222 -4.69 9.61 1.18
C TYR A 222 -4.90 8.16 1.60
N MET A 223 -5.76 7.42 0.89
CA MET A 223 -5.93 6.00 1.12
C MET A 223 -4.61 5.25 0.92
N VAL A 224 -3.94 5.41 -0.22
CA VAL A 224 -2.65 4.74 -0.46
C VAL A 224 -1.54 5.24 0.46
N LEU A 225 -1.59 6.52 0.85
CA LEU A 225 -0.66 7.09 1.82
C LEU A 225 -0.75 6.37 3.17
N ASP A 226 -1.96 6.20 3.72
CA ASP A 226 -2.13 5.47 4.98
C ASP A 226 -1.73 4.00 4.83
N GLU A 227 -2.06 3.35 3.72
CA GLU A 227 -1.72 1.95 3.48
C GLU A 227 -0.21 1.70 3.45
N GLU A 228 0.57 2.57 2.80
CA GLU A 228 2.03 2.49 2.83
C GLU A 228 2.62 2.98 4.15
N LEU A 229 1.96 3.92 4.83
CA LEU A 229 2.36 4.35 6.17
C LEU A 229 2.23 3.21 7.19
N LYS A 230 1.22 2.33 7.06
CA LYS A 230 1.15 1.08 7.83
C LYS A 230 2.38 0.19 7.62
N MET A 231 2.86 0.07 6.38
CA MET A 231 4.09 -0.69 6.09
C MET A 231 5.31 -0.02 6.70
N MET A 232 5.44 1.30 6.53
CA MET A 232 6.52 2.10 7.13
C MET A 232 6.53 2.02 8.66
N ALA A 233 5.36 1.97 9.30
CA ALA A 233 5.25 1.80 10.75
C ALA A 233 5.82 0.47 11.26
N VAL A 234 5.92 -0.56 10.40
CA VAL A 234 6.54 -1.84 10.74
C VAL A 234 8.05 -1.79 10.57
N VAL A 235 8.55 -1.17 9.49
CA VAL A 235 9.98 -1.22 9.14
C VAL A 235 10.82 -0.04 9.67
N ALA A 236 10.19 1.07 10.03
CA ALA A 236 10.87 2.25 10.56
C ALA A 236 10.72 2.34 12.09
N GLU A 237 11.85 2.55 12.79
CA GLU A 237 11.91 2.51 14.26
C GLU A 237 11.04 3.57 14.94
N GLY A 238 11.03 4.79 14.38
CA GLY A 238 10.19 5.90 14.83
C GLY A 238 8.91 6.08 14.01
N GLY A 239 8.57 5.12 13.16
CA GLY A 239 7.53 5.26 12.14
C GLY A 239 7.99 6.02 10.90
N GLY A 240 7.08 6.20 9.94
CA GLY A 240 7.35 6.90 8.68
C GLY A 240 7.02 8.39 8.77
N GLN A 241 7.94 9.24 8.33
CA GLN A 241 7.69 10.64 8.06
C GLN A 241 7.08 10.80 6.66
N VAL A 242 5.97 11.53 6.57
CA VAL A 242 5.28 11.89 5.33
C VAL A 242 5.86 13.19 4.78
N ILE A 243 6.29 13.18 3.52
CA ILE A 243 6.91 14.30 2.82
C ILE A 243 6.16 14.50 1.50
N GLY A 244 5.74 15.72 1.18
CA GLY A 244 4.96 16.03 -0.03
C GLY A 244 3.67 16.78 0.32
N PRO A 245 2.62 16.70 -0.52
CA PRO A 245 2.57 15.97 -1.78
C PRO A 245 3.34 16.69 -2.87
N GLN A 246 3.73 15.95 -3.91
CA GLN A 246 4.42 16.46 -5.10
C GLN A 246 3.71 15.96 -6.36
N LEU A 247 4.08 16.55 -7.50
CA LEU A 247 3.68 16.05 -8.82
C LEU A 247 4.82 15.27 -9.43
N ALA A 248 4.59 13.99 -9.71
CA ALA A 248 5.48 13.17 -10.51
C ALA A 248 5.14 13.35 -11.99
N GLU A 249 6.04 13.98 -12.75
CA GLU A 249 5.88 14.18 -14.19
C GLU A 249 6.24 12.92 -14.97
N MET A 250 5.31 12.46 -15.82
CA MET A 250 5.51 11.41 -16.81
C MET A 250 5.28 11.96 -18.22
N ALA A 251 5.59 11.15 -19.25
CA ALA A 251 5.57 11.61 -20.65
C ALA A 251 4.23 12.22 -21.12
N HIS A 252 3.09 11.75 -20.59
CA HIS A 252 1.75 12.17 -21.03
C HIS A 252 0.77 12.43 -19.87
N LEU A 253 1.27 12.47 -18.65
CA LEU A 253 0.46 12.63 -17.46
C LEU A 253 1.28 13.13 -16.26
N HIS A 254 0.60 13.65 -15.25
CA HIS A 254 1.15 13.82 -13.92
C HIS A 254 0.45 12.88 -12.95
N HIS A 255 1.21 12.36 -11.99
CA HIS A 255 0.66 11.73 -10.79
C HIS A 255 0.85 12.63 -9.58
N THR A 256 -0.04 12.53 -8.61
CA THR A 256 0.22 13.06 -7.27
C THR A 256 0.87 12.00 -6.42
N GLU A 257 1.86 12.39 -5.63
CA GLU A 257 2.61 11.45 -4.80
C GLU A 257 3.00 12.03 -3.46
N TYR A 258 3.19 11.15 -2.49
CA TYR A 258 3.95 11.43 -1.28
C TYR A 258 5.23 10.58 -1.27
N LEU A 259 6.18 11.01 -0.46
CA LEU A 259 7.34 10.26 -0.07
C LEU A 259 7.19 9.89 1.41
N LEU A 260 7.40 8.62 1.73
CA LEU A 260 7.55 8.18 3.12
C LEU A 260 9.02 7.93 3.40
N ALA A 261 9.51 8.39 4.55
CA ALA A 261 10.91 8.22 4.94
C ALA A 261 11.03 7.85 6.43
N GLY A 262 11.94 6.96 6.77
CA GLY A 262 12.15 6.55 8.16
C GLY A 262 13.54 5.96 8.38
N ARG A 263 13.98 5.87 9.64
CA ARG A 263 15.24 5.17 9.97
C ARG A 263 14.95 3.72 10.30
N THR A 264 15.79 2.82 9.80
CA THR A 264 15.71 1.39 10.09
C THR A 264 17.09 0.82 10.38
N THR A 265 17.13 -0.15 11.29
CA THR A 265 18.30 -1.01 11.54
C THR A 265 18.04 -2.46 11.12
N LEU A 266 16.87 -2.73 10.53
CA LEU A 266 16.52 -4.06 10.03
C LEU A 266 17.45 -4.47 8.89
N ASP A 267 17.66 -5.78 8.76
CA ASP A 267 18.30 -6.32 7.57
C ASP A 267 17.44 -6.00 6.34
N VAL A 268 18.05 -5.59 5.23
CA VAL A 268 17.33 -5.27 3.99
C VAL A 268 16.44 -6.42 3.47
N ARG A 269 16.75 -7.67 3.80
CA ARG A 269 15.90 -8.84 3.50
C ARG A 269 14.65 -8.88 4.37
N ASP A 270 14.76 -8.48 5.63
CA ASP A 270 13.61 -8.33 6.53
C ASP A 270 12.75 -7.12 6.10
N VAL A 271 13.37 -6.00 5.69
CA VAL A 271 12.62 -4.87 5.09
C VAL A 271 11.84 -5.32 3.87
N LEU A 272 12.44 -6.11 2.96
CA LEU A 272 11.71 -6.70 1.84
C LEU A 272 10.57 -7.59 2.33
N ARG A 273 10.83 -8.49 3.29
CA ARG A 273 9.82 -9.44 3.79
C ARG A 273 8.61 -8.73 4.37
N GLU A 274 8.82 -7.75 5.25
CA GLU A 274 7.74 -7.04 5.94
C GLU A 274 6.92 -6.12 5.02
N THR A 275 7.48 -5.76 3.87
CA THR A 275 6.83 -4.87 2.89
C THR A 275 6.19 -5.63 1.73
N MET A 276 6.26 -6.96 1.67
CA MET A 276 5.59 -7.73 0.61
C MET A 276 4.06 -7.65 0.71
N PHE A 277 3.33 -7.21 -0.31
CA PHE A 277 3.77 -6.28 -1.38
C PHE A 277 2.93 -5.02 -1.33
N ALA A 278 3.32 -3.99 -2.08
CA ALA A 278 2.67 -2.69 -2.06
C ALA A 278 1.14 -2.79 -2.18
N PRO A 279 0.40 -2.00 -1.40
CA PRO A 279 -1.06 -2.07 -1.37
C PRO A 279 -1.66 -1.59 -2.70
N THR A 280 -0.94 -0.73 -3.43
CA THR A 280 -1.26 -0.24 -4.78
C THR A 280 -1.37 -1.35 -5.83
N VAL A 281 -0.84 -2.54 -5.57
CA VAL A 281 -0.89 -3.71 -6.48
C VAL A 281 -1.52 -4.95 -5.88
N VAL A 282 -1.95 -4.90 -4.61
CA VAL A 282 -2.61 -6.02 -3.92
C VAL A 282 -3.97 -5.60 -3.36
N GLY A 283 -4.00 -4.58 -2.52
CA GLY A 283 -5.16 -4.10 -1.78
C GLY A 283 -4.91 -3.93 -0.28
N SER A 284 -5.96 -3.59 0.47
CA SER A 284 -5.89 -3.32 1.91
C SER A 284 -7.16 -3.78 2.64
N PRO A 285 -7.04 -4.33 3.88
CA PRO A 285 -5.80 -4.67 4.59
C PRO A 285 -5.01 -5.80 3.91
N ILE A 286 -3.67 -5.71 3.94
CA ILE A 286 -2.80 -6.52 3.07
C ILE A 286 -2.98 -8.04 3.21
N GLU A 287 -3.12 -8.54 4.44
CA GLU A 287 -3.31 -9.98 4.69
C GLU A 287 -4.63 -10.49 4.09
N ASN A 288 -5.73 -9.75 4.31
CA ASN A 288 -7.01 -10.13 3.72
C ASN A 288 -7.05 -9.91 2.21
N ALA A 289 -6.38 -8.87 1.71
CA ALA A 289 -6.26 -8.62 0.28
C ALA A 289 -5.58 -9.79 -0.44
N CYS A 290 -4.53 -10.38 0.14
CA CYS A 290 -3.93 -11.62 -0.37
C CYS A 290 -4.94 -12.78 -0.43
N ARG A 291 -5.81 -12.95 0.58
CA ARG A 291 -6.89 -13.96 0.54
C ARG A 291 -7.94 -13.67 -0.53
N VAL A 292 -8.33 -12.42 -0.70
CA VAL A 292 -9.27 -11.99 -1.76
C VAL A 292 -8.67 -12.28 -3.13
N VAL A 293 -7.41 -11.88 -3.35
CA VAL A 293 -6.66 -12.18 -4.58
C VAL A 293 -6.65 -13.69 -4.85
N ALA A 294 -6.34 -14.51 -3.84
CA ALA A 294 -6.32 -15.97 -3.99
C ALA A 294 -7.70 -16.58 -4.31
N ARG A 295 -8.81 -15.98 -3.85
CA ARG A 295 -10.18 -16.43 -4.17
C ARG A 295 -10.58 -16.12 -5.60
N HIS A 296 -10.17 -14.97 -6.12
CA HIS A 296 -10.69 -14.41 -7.37
C HIS A 296 -9.77 -14.63 -8.58
N GLU A 297 -8.47 -14.83 -8.36
CA GLU A 297 -7.52 -15.09 -9.44
C GLU A 297 -7.42 -16.58 -9.79
N ARG A 298 -7.56 -16.91 -11.07
CA ARG A 298 -7.50 -18.30 -11.55
C ARG A 298 -6.07 -18.81 -11.75
N ARG A 299 -5.08 -17.92 -11.68
CA ARG A 299 -3.66 -18.22 -11.94
C ARG A 299 -2.78 -17.40 -11.01
N GLY A 300 -1.59 -17.92 -10.71
CA GLY A 300 -0.59 -17.14 -9.99
C GLY A 300 -0.06 -15.97 -10.82
N ARG A 301 0.37 -14.94 -10.08
CA ARG A 301 0.86 -13.66 -10.61
C ARG A 301 2.26 -13.73 -11.21
N GLY A 302 2.99 -14.81 -11.00
CA GLY A 302 4.43 -14.87 -11.25
C GLY A 302 5.12 -13.74 -10.50
N TYR A 303 5.63 -12.76 -11.24
CA TYR A 303 6.30 -11.59 -10.70
C TYR A 303 5.46 -10.30 -10.74
N TYR A 304 4.22 -10.35 -11.23
CA TYR A 304 3.35 -9.18 -11.27
C TYR A 304 3.03 -8.66 -9.86
N GLY A 305 3.22 -7.35 -9.67
CA GLY A 305 2.99 -6.69 -8.37
C GLY A 305 3.99 -7.08 -7.27
N ALA A 306 5.01 -7.87 -7.61
CA ALA A 306 6.12 -8.19 -6.72
C ALA A 306 7.29 -7.23 -6.96
N VAL A 307 8.54 -7.61 -6.68
CA VAL A 307 9.68 -6.68 -6.77
C VAL A 307 10.89 -7.24 -7.50
N LEU A 308 11.65 -6.32 -8.10
CA LEU A 308 13.01 -6.54 -8.58
C LEU A 308 13.96 -5.76 -7.66
N ALA A 309 14.64 -6.44 -6.74
CA ALA A 309 15.43 -5.80 -5.69
C ALA A 309 16.93 -5.85 -6.00
N LEU A 310 17.59 -4.70 -6.03
CA LEU A 310 19.05 -4.59 -6.07
C LEU A 310 19.57 -4.44 -4.64
N LEU A 311 20.35 -5.42 -4.17
CA LEU A 311 20.90 -5.48 -2.82
C LEU A 311 22.43 -5.40 -2.86
N GLY A 312 23.02 -4.70 -1.89
CA GLY A 312 24.46 -4.58 -1.77
C GLY A 312 24.89 -3.86 -0.50
N HIS A 313 26.12 -3.34 -0.52
CA HIS A 313 26.64 -2.47 0.52
C HIS A 313 27.21 -1.19 -0.10
N ASP A 314 27.17 -0.08 0.63
CA ASP A 314 27.90 1.12 0.23
C ASP A 314 29.39 1.03 0.60
N ASP A 315 30.16 2.08 0.28
CA ASP A 315 31.61 2.15 0.57
C ASP A 315 31.94 2.10 2.07
N ALA A 316 30.98 2.40 2.94
CA ALA A 316 31.12 2.31 4.39
C ALA A 316 30.68 0.94 4.95
N GLY A 317 30.25 0.02 4.09
CA GLY A 317 29.76 -1.30 4.48
C GLY A 317 28.34 -1.31 5.03
N ARG A 318 27.55 -0.25 4.81
CA ARG A 318 26.12 -0.23 5.19
C ARG A 318 25.29 -0.87 4.11
N GLN A 319 24.24 -1.59 4.51
CA GLN A 319 23.36 -2.28 3.58
C GLN A 319 22.62 -1.28 2.69
N THR A 320 22.45 -1.66 1.41
CA THR A 320 21.69 -0.89 0.42
C THR A 320 20.62 -1.77 -0.22
N LEU A 321 19.47 -1.16 -0.48
CA LEU A 321 18.34 -1.77 -1.16
C LEU A 321 17.72 -0.75 -2.12
N ASP A 322 17.49 -1.15 -3.36
CA ASP A 322 16.67 -0.39 -4.31
C ASP A 322 15.74 -1.38 -5.04
N ALA A 323 14.44 -1.31 -4.72
CA ALA A 323 13.46 -2.25 -5.22
C ALA A 323 12.24 -1.52 -5.81
N PRO A 324 12.09 -1.46 -7.15
CA PRO A 324 10.82 -1.15 -7.79
C PRO A 324 9.76 -2.24 -7.67
N ILE A 325 8.50 -1.84 -7.84
CA ILE A 325 7.38 -2.75 -8.10
C ILE A 325 7.42 -3.24 -9.56
N LEU A 326 7.15 -4.52 -9.78
CA LEU A 326 7.05 -5.14 -11.10
C LEU A 326 5.64 -5.00 -11.71
N ILE A 327 5.34 -3.77 -12.11
CA ILE A 327 4.21 -3.40 -12.97
C ILE A 327 4.72 -2.83 -14.29
N ARG A 328 3.83 -2.64 -15.28
CA ARG A 328 4.20 -2.17 -16.64
C ARG A 328 5.38 -2.98 -17.23
N THR A 329 5.34 -4.29 -16.99
CA THR A 329 6.43 -5.22 -17.27
C THR A 329 5.90 -6.36 -18.12
N ALA A 330 6.64 -6.68 -19.18
CA ALA A 330 6.44 -7.83 -20.04
C ALA A 330 7.37 -8.97 -19.63
N GLU A 331 6.86 -10.19 -19.61
CA GLU A 331 7.63 -11.41 -19.44
C GLU A 331 7.65 -12.20 -20.76
N LEU A 332 8.84 -12.60 -21.21
CA LEU A 332 9.04 -13.45 -22.37
C LEU A 332 9.64 -14.79 -21.95
N SER A 333 8.98 -15.88 -22.37
CA SER A 333 9.53 -17.22 -22.25
C SER A 333 10.61 -17.49 -23.33
N PRO A 334 11.46 -18.52 -23.15
CA PRO A 334 12.40 -18.97 -24.17
C PRO A 334 11.71 -19.47 -25.45
N SER A 335 10.44 -19.88 -25.36
CA SER A 335 9.62 -20.30 -26.50
C SER A 335 8.96 -19.12 -27.23
N GLY A 336 9.16 -17.88 -26.78
CA GLY A 336 8.58 -16.68 -27.40
C GLY A 336 7.16 -16.34 -26.96
N LYS A 337 6.64 -16.97 -25.89
CA LYS A 337 5.37 -16.55 -25.28
C LYS A 337 5.59 -15.25 -24.52
N LEU A 338 4.83 -14.22 -24.86
CA LEU A 338 4.77 -12.92 -24.19
C LEU A 338 3.58 -12.92 -23.21
N ARG A 339 3.82 -12.42 -22.00
CA ARG A 339 2.80 -12.14 -20.99
C ARG A 339 2.97 -10.73 -20.47
N ILE A 340 1.88 -9.98 -20.41
CA ILE A 340 1.80 -8.65 -19.81
C ILE A 340 0.65 -8.68 -18.80
N PRO A 341 0.94 -9.01 -17.54
CA PRO A 341 -0.05 -8.94 -16.47
C PRO A 341 -0.38 -7.48 -16.14
N VAL A 342 -1.66 -7.19 -15.95
CA VAL A 342 -2.19 -5.87 -15.58
C VAL A 342 -3.38 -6.01 -14.66
N GLY A 343 -3.60 -5.03 -13.80
CA GLY A 343 -4.77 -4.92 -12.94
C GLY A 343 -5.17 -3.48 -12.72
N ALA A 344 -6.37 -3.30 -12.21
CA ALA A 344 -6.91 -2.03 -11.77
C ALA A 344 -7.26 -2.09 -10.28
N THR A 345 -7.18 -0.94 -9.61
CA THR A 345 -7.47 -0.85 -8.18
C THR A 345 -8.97 -0.71 -8.02
N LEU A 346 -9.61 -1.79 -7.57
CA LEU A 346 -11.05 -1.84 -7.38
C LEU A 346 -11.39 -1.15 -6.07
N VAL A 347 -12.10 -0.04 -6.16
CA VAL A 347 -12.66 0.70 -5.03
C VAL A 347 -14.18 0.67 -5.11
N ARG A 348 -14.87 1.03 -4.04
CA ARG A 348 -16.34 0.96 -3.99
C ARG A 348 -17.04 1.72 -5.13
N HIS A 349 -16.45 2.81 -5.60
CA HIS A 349 -16.99 3.65 -6.67
C HIS A 349 -16.54 3.23 -8.07
N SER A 350 -15.74 2.17 -8.18
CA SER A 350 -15.34 1.57 -9.45
C SER A 350 -16.56 1.13 -10.26
N THR A 351 -16.43 1.22 -11.58
CA THR A 351 -17.41 0.68 -12.53
C THR A 351 -16.72 -0.37 -13.38
N ALA A 352 -17.39 -1.50 -13.63
CA ALA A 352 -16.79 -2.62 -14.37
C ALA A 352 -16.18 -2.18 -15.71
N ASP A 353 -16.90 -1.37 -16.49
CA ASP A 353 -16.44 -0.84 -17.77
C ASP A 353 -15.22 0.09 -17.62
N GLY A 354 -15.20 0.91 -16.57
CA GLY A 354 -14.07 1.79 -16.25
C GLY A 354 -12.80 1.00 -15.95
N GLU A 355 -12.91 -0.05 -15.12
CA GLU A 355 -11.77 -0.88 -14.74
C GLU A 355 -11.24 -1.73 -15.92
N VAL A 356 -12.14 -2.20 -16.79
CA VAL A 356 -11.77 -2.83 -18.07
C VAL A 356 -10.96 -1.85 -18.92
N ALA A 357 -11.45 -0.63 -19.11
CA ALA A 357 -10.75 0.40 -19.88
C ALA A 357 -9.39 0.76 -19.27
N GLU A 358 -9.29 0.79 -17.95
CA GLU A 358 -8.04 1.06 -17.24
C GLU A 358 -6.99 -0.03 -17.48
N THR A 359 -7.37 -1.31 -17.41
CA THR A 359 -6.42 -2.41 -17.70
C THR A 359 -5.90 -2.37 -19.14
N HIS A 360 -6.74 -1.99 -20.12
CA HIS A 360 -6.30 -1.74 -21.50
C HIS A 360 -5.30 -0.59 -21.57
N ALA A 361 -5.58 0.54 -20.90
CA ALA A 361 -4.68 1.69 -20.87
C ALA A 361 -3.33 1.37 -20.21
N LYS A 362 -3.33 0.62 -19.09
CA LYS A 362 -2.11 0.16 -18.41
C LYS A 362 -1.30 -0.82 -19.26
N ALA A 363 -1.95 -1.75 -19.97
CA ALA A 363 -1.30 -2.68 -20.88
C ALA A 363 -0.72 -1.95 -22.12
N ALA A 364 -1.43 -0.95 -22.64
CA ALA A 364 -1.01 -0.19 -23.81
C ALA A 364 0.36 0.49 -23.62
N GLY A 365 0.68 0.95 -22.41
CA GLY A 365 1.97 1.57 -22.10
C GLY A 365 3.16 0.68 -22.46
N ILE A 366 3.14 -0.59 -22.04
CA ILE A 366 4.19 -1.55 -22.37
C ILE A 366 4.01 -2.17 -23.77
N LEU A 367 2.77 -2.41 -24.22
CA LEU A 367 2.49 -2.98 -25.55
C LEU A 367 2.97 -2.10 -26.70
N ARG A 368 2.99 -0.78 -26.52
CA ARG A 368 3.57 0.15 -27.50
C ARG A 368 5.02 -0.20 -27.81
N ALA A 369 5.81 -0.61 -26.82
CA ALA A 369 7.20 -1.03 -27.03
C ALA A 369 7.33 -2.30 -27.89
N PHE A 370 6.27 -3.11 -27.99
CA PHE A 370 6.23 -4.36 -28.77
C PHE A 370 5.52 -4.26 -30.12
N THR A 371 4.90 -3.14 -30.46
CA THR A 371 4.08 -3.01 -31.69
C THR A 371 4.58 -1.89 -32.59
N ALA A 372 4.42 -2.05 -33.91
CA ALA A 372 4.89 -1.07 -34.90
C ALA A 372 4.03 0.20 -34.98
N THR A 373 3.04 0.36 -34.09
CA THR A 373 2.17 1.54 -34.05
C THR A 373 3.05 2.79 -33.96
N PRO A 374 3.02 3.68 -34.97
CA PRO A 374 3.82 4.89 -34.94
C PRO A 374 3.41 5.72 -33.72
N SER A 375 4.37 6.24 -32.95
CA SER A 375 4.13 7.23 -31.89
C SER A 375 3.53 8.55 -32.40
N ARG A 376 3.14 8.63 -33.68
CA ARG A 376 2.72 9.84 -34.41
C ARG A 376 1.20 10.06 -34.50
N ASP A 377 0.36 9.08 -34.15
CA ASP A 377 -1.11 9.23 -34.15
C ASP A 377 -1.69 9.66 -32.79
N LEU A 378 -0.83 10.09 -31.87
CA LEU A 378 -1.18 10.95 -30.76
C LEU A 378 -0.33 12.21 -30.92
N GLY A 379 -0.91 13.39 -30.67
CA GLY A 379 -0.41 14.70 -31.07
C GLY A 379 1.10 14.93 -30.96
N HIS A 380 1.60 15.81 -31.82
CA HIS A 380 2.98 16.26 -31.85
C HIS A 380 3.34 17.02 -30.57
N PHE A 381 3.55 16.32 -29.45
CA PHE A 381 4.05 16.88 -28.20
C PHE A 381 5.58 16.97 -28.30
N GLY A 382 6.05 18.12 -28.76
CA GLY A 382 7.48 18.44 -28.84
C GLY A 382 8.05 18.84 -27.47
N ILE A 383 9.38 19.03 -27.41
CA ILE A 383 10.10 19.55 -26.22
C ILE A 383 9.46 20.84 -25.66
N GLU A 384 8.78 21.63 -26.50
CA GLU A 384 8.05 22.84 -26.11
C GLU A 384 6.79 22.57 -25.27
N SER A 385 6.05 21.48 -25.51
CA SER A 385 4.88 21.12 -24.69
C SER A 385 5.27 20.61 -23.31
N ASP A 386 6.39 19.88 -23.22
CA ASP A 386 6.92 19.34 -21.97
C ASP A 386 7.43 20.49 -21.08
N ALA A 387 8.21 21.42 -21.64
CA ALA A 387 8.66 22.61 -20.90
C ALA A 387 7.49 23.47 -20.40
N GLN A 388 6.37 23.50 -21.13
CA GLN A 388 5.15 24.19 -20.69
C GLN A 388 4.45 23.41 -19.57
N ALA A 389 4.35 22.08 -19.66
CA ALA A 389 3.76 21.23 -18.64
C ALA A 389 4.52 21.32 -17.31
N SER A 390 5.85 21.21 -17.31
CA SER A 390 6.67 21.39 -16.11
C SER A 390 6.51 22.79 -15.52
N LYS A 391 6.46 23.84 -16.37
CA LYS A 391 6.26 25.22 -15.92
C LYS A 391 4.90 25.42 -15.22
N ILE A 392 3.84 24.76 -15.70
CA ILE A 392 2.52 24.79 -15.07
C ILE A 392 2.59 24.07 -13.71
N ALA A 393 3.19 22.87 -13.67
CA ALA A 393 3.34 22.07 -12.45
C ALA A 393 4.17 22.78 -11.35
N GLU A 394 5.16 23.58 -11.74
CA GLU A 394 6.01 24.37 -10.84
C GLU A 394 5.45 25.77 -10.52
N SER A 395 4.24 26.10 -10.98
CA SER A 395 3.62 27.39 -10.69
C SER A 395 3.38 27.58 -9.19
N SER A 396 3.44 28.83 -8.72
CA SER A 396 3.19 29.14 -7.30
C SER A 396 1.79 28.75 -6.85
N ALA A 397 0.80 28.77 -7.75
CA ALA A 397 -0.57 28.38 -7.44
C ALA A 397 -0.67 26.87 -7.21
N VAL A 398 -0.06 26.06 -8.09
CA VAL A 398 -0.01 24.59 -7.96
C VAL A 398 0.76 24.17 -6.71
N LEU A 399 1.93 24.76 -6.46
CA LEU A 399 2.70 24.49 -5.25
C LEU A 399 1.94 24.86 -3.96
N ALA A 400 1.18 25.96 -3.98
CA ALA A 400 0.33 26.34 -2.85
C ALA A 400 -0.85 25.38 -2.64
N ALA A 401 -1.46 24.89 -3.73
CA ALA A 401 -2.53 23.89 -3.67
C ALA A 401 -2.03 22.56 -3.09
N LEU A 402 -0.86 22.09 -3.53
CA LEU A 402 -0.21 20.90 -2.98
C LEU A 402 0.12 21.09 -1.49
N ALA A 403 0.74 22.21 -1.11
CA ALA A 403 1.08 22.49 0.29
C ALA A 403 -0.18 22.57 1.19
N ALA A 404 -1.31 23.04 0.64
CA ALA A 404 -2.57 23.12 1.38
C ALA A 404 -3.13 21.75 1.76
N ARG A 405 -2.80 20.67 1.03
CA ARG A 405 -3.24 19.29 1.33
C ARG A 405 -2.80 18.82 2.71
N ASN A 406 -1.63 19.24 3.18
CA ASN A 406 -1.12 18.84 4.50
C ASN A 406 -1.78 19.55 5.68
N ARG A 407 -2.60 20.59 5.45
CA ARG A 407 -3.13 21.44 6.52
C ARG A 407 -3.93 20.66 7.57
N HIS A 408 -4.65 19.64 7.13
CA HIS A 408 -5.54 18.84 7.97
C HIS A 408 -5.01 17.42 8.23
N LEU A 409 -3.78 17.13 7.81
CA LEU A 409 -3.16 15.84 8.10
C LEU A 409 -2.55 15.84 9.49
N ALA A 410 -2.43 14.65 10.07
CA ALA A 410 -1.85 14.41 11.37
C ALA A 410 -0.40 14.90 11.40
N ARG A 411 -0.15 15.95 12.20
CA ARG A 411 1.21 16.48 12.40
C ARG A 411 2.19 15.44 12.92
N PHE A 412 1.68 14.43 13.64
CA PHE A 412 2.44 13.29 14.13
C PHE A 412 3.31 12.64 13.05
N TRP A 413 2.76 12.48 11.84
CA TRP A 413 3.45 11.82 10.73
C TRP A 413 4.21 12.81 9.81
N LEU A 414 3.94 14.12 9.92
CA LEU A 414 4.61 15.14 9.10
C LEU A 414 5.89 15.68 9.76
N ASP A 415 5.88 15.81 11.08
CA ASP A 415 6.98 16.43 11.83
C ASP A 415 8.03 15.40 12.25
N GLN A 416 9.29 15.84 12.34
CA GLN A 416 10.32 15.06 13.02
C GLN A 416 10.15 15.18 14.54
N ARG A 417 10.00 14.04 15.23
CA ARG A 417 9.75 13.99 16.67
C ARG A 417 10.91 13.34 17.43
N PRO A 418 11.29 13.87 18.60
CA PRO A 418 12.15 13.15 19.54
C PRO A 418 11.37 12.01 20.20
N ALA A 419 12.10 11.07 20.80
CA ALA A 419 11.48 10.03 21.63
C ALA A 419 10.92 10.64 22.92
N ASP A 420 9.65 10.34 23.22
CA ASP A 420 8.99 10.75 24.44
C ASP A 420 9.42 9.84 25.63
N PRO A 421 9.52 10.37 26.86
CA PRO A 421 9.93 9.58 28.02
C PRO A 421 8.88 8.53 28.38
N ALA A 422 9.35 7.38 28.88
CA ALA A 422 8.46 6.30 29.32
C ALA A 422 7.58 6.75 30.51
N SER A 423 6.26 6.49 30.42
CA SER A 423 5.30 6.71 31.50
C SER A 423 5.32 5.59 32.54
N GLY A 424 5.82 4.41 32.15
CA GLY A 424 5.83 3.19 32.95
C GLY A 424 4.54 2.35 32.84
N ALA A 425 3.54 2.79 32.06
CA ALA A 425 2.35 2.01 31.77
C ALA A 425 2.56 1.09 30.56
N SER A 426 1.82 -0.02 30.52
CA SER A 426 1.88 -1.06 29.49
C SER A 426 0.58 -1.18 28.69
N ALA A 427 0.69 -1.37 27.38
CA ALA A 427 -0.45 -1.61 26.48
C ALA A 427 -0.26 -2.89 25.67
N LEU A 428 -1.29 -3.72 25.65
CA LEU A 428 -1.43 -4.83 24.70
C LEU A 428 -2.33 -4.39 23.55
N ILE A 429 -1.80 -4.35 22.33
CA ILE A 429 -2.58 -4.14 21.11
C ILE A 429 -2.90 -5.49 20.49
N VAL A 430 -4.19 -5.81 20.44
CA VAL A 430 -4.71 -7.03 19.82
C VAL A 430 -4.96 -6.76 18.34
N ASP A 431 -4.13 -7.37 17.50
CA ASP A 431 -4.14 -7.22 16.05
C ASP A 431 -5.16 -8.16 15.40
N ALA A 432 -6.18 -7.55 14.79
CA ALA A 432 -7.24 -8.22 14.07
C ALA A 432 -7.00 -8.10 12.55
N GLU A 433 -5.78 -8.41 12.10
CA GLU A 433 -5.38 -8.47 10.68
C GLU A 433 -5.46 -7.12 9.94
N ASP A 434 -5.25 -6.02 10.67
CA ASP A 434 -5.06 -4.69 10.10
C ASP A 434 -3.82 -4.03 10.73
N THR A 435 -2.83 -3.76 9.88
CA THR A 435 -1.53 -3.21 10.27
C THR A 435 -1.59 -1.76 10.75
N PHE A 436 -2.77 -1.13 10.76
CA PHE A 436 -3.01 0.10 11.55
C PHE A 436 -2.58 -0.05 13.02
N THR A 437 -2.61 -1.25 13.58
CA THR A 437 -2.04 -1.54 14.90
C THR A 437 -0.55 -1.17 15.05
N GLY A 438 0.24 -1.24 13.96
CA GLY A 438 1.63 -0.77 13.94
C GLY A 438 1.71 0.74 14.09
N MET A 439 0.81 1.48 13.45
CA MET A 439 0.68 2.93 13.59
C MET A 439 0.20 3.32 15.00
N LEU A 440 -0.82 2.64 15.53
CA LEU A 440 -1.27 2.80 16.93
C LEU A 440 -0.12 2.59 17.92
N ALA A 441 0.74 1.60 17.70
CA ALA A 441 1.88 1.34 18.57
C ALA A 441 2.83 2.55 18.66
N HIS A 442 3.04 3.28 17.56
CA HIS A 442 3.85 4.51 17.57
C HIS A 442 3.18 5.64 18.35
N LEU A 443 1.86 5.83 18.20
CA LEU A 443 1.13 6.83 18.97
C LEU A 443 1.16 6.51 20.48
N PHE A 444 0.98 5.24 20.87
CA PHE A 444 1.07 4.86 22.29
C PHE A 444 2.49 4.99 22.86
N ARG A 445 3.52 4.68 22.09
CA ARG A 445 4.93 4.91 22.50
C ARG A 445 5.21 6.40 22.67
N ALA A 446 4.66 7.25 21.80
CA ALA A 446 4.73 8.69 21.94
C ALA A 446 3.98 9.22 23.18
N LEU A 447 2.95 8.50 23.64
CA LEU A 447 2.29 8.76 24.92
C LEU A 447 3.05 8.13 26.12
N GLY A 448 4.21 7.52 25.88
CA GLY A 448 5.11 6.95 26.88
C GLY A 448 4.84 5.49 27.27
N LEU A 449 3.90 4.80 26.62
CA LEU A 449 3.55 3.42 26.97
C LEU A 449 4.56 2.41 26.41
N ALA A 450 4.81 1.35 27.19
CA ALA A 450 5.43 0.13 26.69
C ALA A 450 4.37 -0.68 25.92
N VAL A 451 4.60 -0.92 24.63
CA VAL A 451 3.60 -1.53 23.74
C VAL A 451 4.03 -2.93 23.33
N GLU A 452 3.15 -3.90 23.56
CA GLU A 452 3.20 -5.23 22.97
C GLU A 452 2.06 -5.37 21.96
N ARG A 453 2.35 -5.93 20.78
CA ARG A 453 1.35 -6.18 19.74
C ARG A 453 1.36 -7.66 19.39
N VAL A 454 0.18 -8.28 19.39
CA VAL A 454 0.02 -9.71 19.07
C VAL A 454 -1.25 -9.93 18.26
N PRO A 455 -1.30 -10.97 17.38
CA PRO A 455 -2.53 -11.39 16.73
C PRO A 455 -3.64 -11.76 17.73
N VAL A 456 -4.91 -11.62 17.33
CA VAL A 456 -6.08 -12.03 18.14
C VAL A 456 -5.95 -13.45 18.68
N ALA A 457 -5.46 -14.39 17.86
CA ALA A 457 -5.32 -15.79 18.27
C ALA A 457 -4.37 -15.97 19.45
N ASP A 458 -3.26 -15.23 19.45
CA ASP A 458 -2.25 -15.31 20.50
C ASP A 458 -2.70 -14.56 21.77
N ALA A 459 -3.39 -13.43 21.60
CA ALA A 459 -3.96 -12.66 22.72
C ALA A 459 -4.90 -13.49 23.60
N LEU A 460 -5.63 -14.45 23.02
CA LEU A 460 -6.55 -15.33 23.76
C LEU A 460 -5.85 -16.25 24.76
N ALA A 461 -4.54 -16.48 24.60
CA ALA A 461 -3.74 -17.29 25.50
C ALA A 461 -2.98 -16.47 26.56
N LEU A 462 -3.00 -15.14 26.47
CA LEU A 462 -2.29 -14.25 27.39
C LEU A 462 -3.10 -13.94 28.65
N ASP A 463 -2.38 -13.62 29.72
CA ASP A 463 -2.96 -12.98 30.90
C ASP A 463 -3.16 -11.49 30.63
N LEU A 464 -4.37 -11.11 30.21
CA LEU A 464 -4.72 -9.71 29.93
C LEU A 464 -4.54 -8.81 31.16
N ASP A 465 -4.60 -9.37 32.36
CA ASP A 465 -4.43 -8.64 33.61
C ASP A 465 -2.98 -8.21 33.88
N ALA A 466 -2.01 -8.72 33.11
CA ALA A 466 -0.63 -8.24 33.13
C ALA A 466 -0.46 -6.83 32.53
N TYR A 467 -1.43 -6.34 31.76
CA TYR A 467 -1.35 -5.07 31.05
C TYR A 467 -2.23 -3.99 31.69
N ASP A 468 -1.76 -2.75 31.68
CA ASP A 468 -2.54 -1.60 32.16
C ASP A 468 -3.67 -1.28 31.18
N LEU A 469 -3.39 -1.34 29.88
CA LEU A 469 -4.34 -1.13 28.79
C LEU A 469 -4.41 -2.35 27.88
N VAL A 470 -5.63 -2.74 27.49
CA VAL A 470 -5.86 -3.66 26.37
C VAL A 470 -6.58 -2.90 25.26
N VAL A 471 -6.07 -3.00 24.04
CA VAL A 471 -6.65 -2.38 22.85
C VAL A 471 -7.21 -3.48 21.95
N ALA A 472 -8.54 -3.50 21.78
CA ALA A 472 -9.20 -4.26 20.72
C ALA A 472 -9.02 -3.50 19.41
N GLY A 473 -8.07 -3.97 18.59
CA GLY A 473 -7.64 -3.29 17.37
C GLY A 473 -8.64 -3.31 16.21
N PRO A 474 -8.33 -2.56 15.14
CA PRO A 474 -9.08 -2.58 13.90
C PRO A 474 -8.87 -3.90 13.13
N GLY A 475 -9.76 -4.18 12.17
CA GLY A 475 -9.70 -5.38 11.35
C GLY A 475 -10.79 -5.41 10.28
N PRO A 476 -10.66 -6.28 9.25
CA PRO A 476 -11.70 -6.46 8.23
C PRO A 476 -12.87 -7.31 8.74
N GLY A 477 -13.95 -7.32 7.97
CA GLY A 477 -15.09 -8.22 8.11
C GLY A 477 -16.35 -7.60 8.73
N ASP A 478 -17.40 -8.41 8.84
CA ASP A 478 -18.68 -8.02 9.45
C ASP A 478 -18.63 -8.21 10.98
N PRO A 479 -18.76 -7.14 11.80
CA PRO A 479 -18.72 -7.25 13.27
C PRO A 479 -19.87 -8.09 13.87
N ARG A 480 -20.92 -8.34 13.08
CA ARG A 480 -22.08 -9.16 13.45
C ARG A 480 -21.84 -10.64 13.19
N SER A 481 -20.80 -10.98 12.42
CA SER A 481 -20.49 -12.36 12.06
C SER A 481 -20.32 -13.25 13.30
N ARG A 482 -20.75 -14.50 13.14
CA ARG A 482 -20.61 -15.60 14.10
C ARG A 482 -19.85 -16.72 13.38
N GLY A 483 -18.75 -17.19 13.95
CA GLY A 483 -17.87 -18.19 13.32
C GLY A 483 -16.68 -17.59 12.57
N ASP A 484 -16.57 -16.26 12.48
CA ASP A 484 -15.30 -15.61 12.12
C ASP A 484 -14.40 -15.58 13.38
N ALA A 485 -13.27 -16.28 13.32
CA ALA A 485 -12.38 -16.47 14.47
C ALA A 485 -11.80 -15.15 15.01
N ARG A 486 -11.54 -14.17 14.13
CA ARG A 486 -11.03 -12.85 14.48
C ARG A 486 -12.09 -12.06 15.25
N VAL A 487 -13.30 -11.97 14.69
CA VAL A 487 -14.41 -11.25 15.33
C VAL A 487 -14.84 -11.93 16.64
N ASP A 488 -14.90 -13.26 16.68
CA ASP A 488 -15.24 -14.04 17.88
C ASP A 488 -14.15 -13.91 18.97
N GLY A 489 -12.87 -13.87 18.57
CA GLY A 489 -11.73 -13.64 19.46
C GLY A 489 -11.76 -12.25 20.08
N LEU A 490 -11.92 -11.19 19.28
CA LEU A 490 -12.11 -9.82 19.79
C LEU A 490 -13.28 -9.72 20.77
N ARG A 491 -14.40 -10.38 20.44
CA ARG A 491 -15.59 -10.39 21.31
C ARG A 491 -15.32 -11.09 22.64
N THR A 492 -14.51 -12.15 22.64
CA THR A 492 -14.12 -12.87 23.84
C THR A 492 -13.23 -12.02 24.74
N LEU A 493 -12.19 -11.41 24.17
CA LEU A 493 -11.26 -10.53 24.88
C LEU A 493 -11.96 -9.29 25.47
N ALA A 494 -12.82 -8.64 24.66
CA ALA A 494 -13.59 -7.48 25.10
C ALA A 494 -14.52 -7.82 26.27
N ARG A 495 -15.22 -8.97 26.23
CA ARG A 495 -16.06 -9.44 27.35
C ARG A 495 -15.25 -9.68 28.62
N GLN A 496 -14.10 -10.35 28.50
CA GLN A 496 -13.22 -10.61 29.65
C GLN A 496 -12.76 -9.30 30.29
N ARG A 497 -12.32 -8.33 29.49
CA ARG A 497 -11.81 -7.06 29.99
C ARG A 497 -12.91 -6.16 30.57
N LEU A 498 -14.08 -6.10 29.93
CA LEU A 498 -15.24 -5.39 30.47
C LEU A 498 -15.70 -5.97 31.81
N ALA A 499 -15.63 -7.30 31.99
CA ALA A 499 -16.02 -7.95 33.23
C ALA A 499 -15.10 -7.62 34.43
N THR A 500 -13.82 -7.34 34.18
CA THR A 500 -12.89 -6.91 35.24
C THR A 500 -12.92 -5.40 35.51
N GLY A 501 -13.58 -4.62 34.64
CA GLY A 501 -13.63 -3.16 34.73
C GLY A 501 -12.29 -2.47 34.50
N ARG A 502 -11.30 -3.20 34.00
CA ARG A 502 -9.96 -2.68 33.72
C ARG A 502 -9.92 -2.01 32.34
N PRO A 503 -8.96 -1.08 32.10
CA PRO A 503 -8.93 -0.29 30.88
C PRO A 503 -8.98 -1.13 29.60
N LEU A 504 -10.00 -0.85 28.79
CA LEU A 504 -10.22 -1.38 27.44
C LEU A 504 -10.41 -0.21 26.46
N LEU A 505 -9.64 -0.20 25.39
CA LEU A 505 -9.86 0.68 24.26
C LEU A 505 -10.31 -0.13 23.04
N GLY A 506 -11.37 0.30 22.35
CA GLY A 506 -11.78 -0.28 21.06
C GLY A 506 -11.57 0.68 19.91
N VAL A 507 -10.94 0.22 18.82
CA VAL A 507 -10.73 1.03 17.59
C VAL A 507 -11.40 0.33 16.41
N CYS A 508 -12.20 1.06 15.63
CA CYS A 508 -12.91 0.58 14.43
C CYS A 508 -13.66 -0.75 14.65
N LEU A 509 -13.14 -1.90 14.18
CA LEU A 509 -13.77 -3.21 14.43
C LEU A 509 -13.90 -3.50 15.92
N GLY A 510 -12.89 -3.19 16.73
CA GLY A 510 -12.96 -3.29 18.19
C GLY A 510 -14.07 -2.41 18.79
N HIS A 511 -14.26 -1.19 18.27
CA HIS A 511 -15.38 -0.32 18.66
C HIS A 511 -16.73 -0.94 18.30
N GLN A 512 -16.88 -1.48 17.09
CA GLN A 512 -18.12 -2.11 16.63
C GLN A 512 -18.46 -3.36 17.47
N VAL A 513 -17.47 -4.20 17.76
CA VAL A 513 -17.64 -5.38 18.62
C VAL A 513 -18.09 -4.98 20.02
N ILE A 514 -17.44 -3.99 20.63
CA ILE A 514 -17.82 -3.50 21.96
C ILE A 514 -19.21 -2.85 21.94
N SER A 515 -19.53 -2.05 20.93
CA SER A 515 -20.87 -1.47 20.75
C SER A 515 -21.95 -2.53 20.70
N GLY A 516 -21.73 -3.60 19.93
CA GLY A 516 -22.65 -4.73 19.86
C GLY A 516 -22.77 -5.50 21.19
N LEU A 517 -21.68 -5.61 21.97
CA LEU A 517 -21.71 -6.22 23.31
C LEU A 517 -22.52 -5.38 24.32
N LEU A 518 -22.52 -4.06 24.14
CA LEU A 518 -23.31 -3.11 24.92
C LEU A 518 -24.74 -2.96 24.40
N GLY A 519 -25.12 -3.74 23.38
CA GLY A 519 -26.48 -3.82 22.85
C GLY A 519 -26.86 -2.75 21.83
N LEU A 520 -25.88 -1.99 21.32
CA LEU A 520 -26.14 -1.04 20.23
C LEU A 520 -26.32 -1.79 18.89
N PRO A 521 -27.33 -1.44 18.08
CA PRO A 521 -27.52 -2.02 16.76
C PRO A 521 -26.35 -1.69 15.84
N LEU A 522 -25.86 -2.70 15.12
CA LEU A 522 -24.84 -2.57 14.09
C LEU A 522 -25.49 -2.65 12.72
N HIS A 523 -25.26 -1.62 11.90
CA HIS A 523 -25.80 -1.56 10.55
C HIS A 523 -24.68 -1.46 9.52
N ARG A 524 -24.96 -1.99 8.34
CA ARG A 524 -24.15 -1.75 7.15
C ARG A 524 -24.59 -0.43 6.56
N LYS A 525 -23.64 0.44 6.24
CA LYS A 525 -23.94 1.72 5.61
C LYS A 525 -24.09 1.54 4.09
N ASP A 526 -25.04 2.25 3.50
CA ASP A 526 -25.27 2.28 2.03
C ASP A 526 -24.23 3.13 1.29
N GLY A 527 -23.35 3.83 2.02
CA GLY A 527 -22.09 4.43 1.59
C GLY A 527 -20.94 3.84 2.41
N THR A 528 -19.67 4.03 2.04
CA THR A 528 -18.56 3.66 2.93
C THR A 528 -17.73 4.90 3.27
N TYR A 529 -17.18 4.90 4.48
CA TYR A 529 -16.12 5.81 4.83
C TYR A 529 -14.81 5.03 4.69
N GLN A 530 -14.21 5.01 3.50
CA GLN A 530 -12.91 4.34 3.26
C GLN A 530 -11.93 5.40 2.80
N GLY A 531 -10.90 5.70 3.60
CA GLY A 531 -9.94 6.74 3.26
C GLY A 531 -10.49 8.16 3.34
N THR A 532 -11.57 8.39 4.11
CA THR A 532 -12.24 9.70 4.16
C THR A 532 -12.00 10.42 5.48
N GLN A 533 -11.65 11.71 5.41
CA GLN A 533 -11.60 12.59 6.57
C GLN A 533 -12.96 13.25 6.82
N ARG A 534 -13.43 13.26 8.06
CA ARG A 534 -14.72 13.88 8.43
C ARG A 534 -14.63 14.69 9.71
N GLU A 535 -15.44 15.74 9.78
CA GLU A 535 -15.66 16.51 11.00
C GLU A 535 -16.76 15.82 11.84
N ILE A 536 -16.48 15.55 13.11
CA ILE A 536 -17.41 14.93 14.07
C ILE A 536 -17.54 15.78 15.33
N ASP A 537 -18.63 15.59 16.07
CA ASP A 537 -18.71 15.99 17.48
C ASP A 537 -18.12 14.88 18.36
N PHE A 538 -16.94 15.13 18.91
CA PHE A 538 -16.24 14.27 19.86
C PHE A 538 -16.45 14.82 21.28
N PHE A 539 -17.49 14.31 21.95
CA PHE A 539 -17.87 14.71 23.32
C PHE A 539 -18.01 16.24 23.51
N GLY A 540 -18.69 16.90 22.55
CA GLY A 540 -18.95 18.34 22.57
C GLY A 540 -17.87 19.22 21.91
N ARG A 541 -16.80 18.61 21.36
CA ARG A 541 -15.77 19.32 20.59
C ARG A 541 -15.76 18.85 19.13
N ARG A 542 -15.56 19.78 18.20
CA ARG A 542 -15.46 19.45 16.78
C ARG A 542 -14.05 18.94 16.45
N GLU A 543 -13.98 17.77 15.83
CA GLU A 543 -12.72 17.10 15.49
C GLU A 543 -12.72 16.59 14.05
N ARG A 544 -11.56 16.65 13.37
CA ARG A 544 -11.36 16.02 12.05
C ARG A 544 -10.65 14.68 12.22
N VAL A 545 -11.32 13.61 11.80
CA VAL A 545 -10.86 12.24 12.00
C VAL A 545 -10.99 11.39 10.73
N GLY A 546 -10.09 10.40 10.58
CA GLY A 546 -10.05 9.46 9.47
C GLY A 546 -10.92 8.23 9.70
N PHE A 547 -11.73 7.85 8.70
CA PHE A 547 -12.60 6.68 8.77
C PHE A 547 -12.25 5.63 7.70
N TYR A 548 -12.24 4.36 8.12
CA TYR A 548 -12.03 3.16 7.29
C TYR A 548 -13.02 2.06 7.70
N SER A 549 -14.30 2.25 7.39
CA SER A 549 -15.39 1.38 7.86
C SER A 549 -16.56 1.25 6.88
N THR A 550 -17.11 0.03 6.83
CA THR A 550 -18.35 -0.32 6.11
C THR A 550 -19.54 -0.51 7.07
N PHE A 551 -19.25 -0.84 8.33
CA PHE A 551 -20.24 -1.04 9.39
C PHE A 551 -20.12 0.03 10.46
N LEU A 552 -21.24 0.38 11.09
CA LEU A 552 -21.31 1.40 12.12
C LEU A 552 -22.31 0.99 13.21
N ALA A 553 -22.05 1.40 14.44
CA ALA A 553 -23.06 1.35 15.50
C ALA A 553 -24.02 2.54 15.39
N VAL A 554 -25.29 2.34 15.76
CA VAL A 554 -26.32 3.41 15.81
C VAL A 554 -26.88 3.51 17.20
N ASP A 555 -27.04 4.75 17.66
CA ASP A 555 -27.77 5.05 18.87
C ASP A 555 -29.26 5.24 18.54
N ALA A 556 -30.00 4.13 18.54
CA ALA A 556 -31.44 4.12 18.29
C ALA A 556 -32.24 4.55 19.54
N ASP A 557 -33.40 5.22 19.34
CA ASP A 557 -34.30 5.66 20.42
C ASP A 557 -34.94 4.50 21.25
N ALA A 558 -34.62 3.25 20.96
CA ALA A 558 -35.14 2.09 21.66
C ALA A 558 -34.25 1.74 22.87
N PRO A 559 -34.82 1.50 24.07
CA PRO A 559 -34.05 0.99 25.20
C PRO A 559 -33.44 -0.35 24.81
N VAL A 560 -32.11 -0.46 24.94
CA VAL A 560 -31.40 -1.74 24.91
C VAL A 560 -32.02 -2.63 25.98
N ASP A 561 -32.48 -3.83 25.60
CA ASP A 561 -32.96 -4.81 26.57
C ASP A 561 -31.76 -5.24 27.44
N PRO A 562 -31.71 -4.86 28.73
CA PRO A 562 -30.58 -5.15 29.61
C PRO A 562 -30.37 -6.66 29.83
N THR A 563 -31.34 -7.49 29.42
CA THR A 563 -31.26 -8.95 29.57
C THR A 563 -30.47 -9.65 28.45
N GLU A 564 -30.22 -8.96 27.32
CA GLU A 564 -29.34 -9.46 26.24
C GLU A 564 -27.95 -8.78 26.24
N ALA A 565 -27.80 -7.63 26.90
CA ALA A 565 -26.50 -7.03 27.18
C ALA A 565 -25.74 -7.89 28.20
N VAL A 566 -24.48 -8.20 27.92
CA VAL A 566 -23.67 -9.13 28.72
C VAL A 566 -23.58 -8.65 30.17
N GLY A 567 -24.28 -9.30 31.11
CA GLY A 567 -23.90 -9.48 32.53
C GLY A 567 -23.49 -8.26 33.37
N LEU A 568 -23.61 -7.04 32.86
CA LEU A 568 -23.30 -5.81 33.58
C LEU A 568 -24.49 -5.52 34.49
N SER A 569 -24.28 -5.52 35.80
CA SER A 569 -25.28 -5.04 36.77
C SER A 569 -25.73 -3.64 36.33
N PRO A 570 -27.03 -3.42 36.05
CA PRO A 570 -27.55 -2.08 35.79
C PRO A 570 -27.64 -1.34 37.13
N SER A 571 -26.50 -0.85 37.59
CA SER A 571 -26.42 0.09 38.70
C SER A 571 -25.29 1.08 38.44
N GLU A 572 -25.69 2.27 37.97
CA GLU A 572 -24.98 3.57 38.10
C GLU A 572 -23.92 3.98 37.05
N ALA A 573 -23.50 3.15 36.09
CA ALA A 573 -22.56 3.59 35.05
C ALA A 573 -23.29 4.19 33.81
N THR A 574 -23.35 5.51 33.69
CA THR A 574 -23.80 6.20 32.46
C THR A 574 -22.75 6.06 31.36
N ILE A 575 -23.10 5.40 30.26
CA ILE A 575 -22.28 5.39 29.03
C ILE A 575 -22.49 6.72 28.32
N GLU A 576 -21.41 7.45 28.07
CA GLU A 576 -21.44 8.66 27.25
C GLU A 576 -21.15 8.28 25.79
N VAL A 577 -22.00 8.78 24.88
CA VAL A 577 -21.96 8.43 23.45
C VAL A 577 -21.77 9.71 22.63
N SER A 578 -20.70 9.75 21.84
CA SER A 578 -20.47 10.72 20.77
C SER A 578 -21.07 10.15 19.48
N ARG A 579 -21.98 10.90 18.86
CA ARG A 579 -22.77 10.44 17.70
C ARG A 579 -23.10 11.59 16.76
N ASP A 580 -23.35 11.25 15.50
CA ASP A 580 -23.93 12.18 14.54
C ASP A 580 -25.35 12.59 15.00
N PRO A 581 -25.68 13.90 15.05
CA PRO A 581 -26.97 14.36 15.54
C PRO A 581 -28.13 14.01 14.60
N VAL A 582 -27.86 13.73 13.32
CA VAL A 582 -28.85 13.44 12.29
C VAL A 582 -28.93 11.92 12.05
N THR A 583 -27.80 11.30 11.72
CA THR A 583 -27.78 9.87 11.34
C THR A 583 -27.76 8.94 12.56
N ARG A 584 -27.45 9.48 13.75
CA ARG A 584 -27.29 8.71 15.00
C ARG A 584 -26.14 7.71 14.96
N GLU A 585 -25.26 7.80 13.95
CA GLU A 585 -24.05 7.01 13.83
C GLU A 585 -23.14 7.30 15.03
N VAL A 586 -22.73 6.25 15.74
CA VAL A 586 -21.85 6.37 16.90
C VAL A 586 -20.41 6.53 16.42
N HIS A 587 -19.76 7.62 16.84
CA HIS A 587 -18.37 7.90 16.52
C HIS A 587 -17.42 7.50 17.66
N ALA A 588 -17.87 7.62 18.90
CA ALA A 588 -17.10 7.21 20.08
C ALA A 588 -18.02 6.92 21.27
N MET A 589 -17.51 6.12 22.22
CA MET A 589 -18.18 5.88 23.50
C MET A 589 -17.16 5.87 24.62
N ARG A 590 -17.57 6.31 25.82
CA ARG A 590 -16.77 6.15 27.04
C ARG A 590 -17.65 5.81 28.24
N GLY A 591 -17.14 4.95 29.11
CA GLY A 591 -17.83 4.50 30.32
C GLY A 591 -16.83 3.98 31.35
N THR A 592 -17.32 3.35 32.41
CA THR A 592 -16.44 2.79 33.45
C THR A 592 -15.56 1.68 32.88
N GLY A 593 -14.24 1.90 32.86
CA GLY A 593 -13.25 0.91 32.42
C GLY A 593 -13.12 0.74 30.90
N PHE A 594 -13.88 1.49 30.08
CA PHE A 594 -13.75 1.41 28.62
C PHE A 594 -13.91 2.75 27.90
N ALA A 595 -13.24 2.84 26.76
CA ALA A 595 -13.39 3.89 25.76
C ALA A 595 -13.34 3.25 24.36
N THR A 596 -14.00 3.82 23.38
CA THR A 596 -13.98 3.30 22.00
C THR A 596 -14.14 4.41 20.97
N VAL A 597 -13.56 4.22 19.79
CA VAL A 597 -13.66 5.12 18.64
C VAL A 597 -13.91 4.33 17.35
N GLN A 598 -14.84 4.81 16.54
CA GLN A 598 -15.14 4.24 15.22
C GLN A 598 -14.09 4.66 14.16
N PHE A 599 -13.50 5.83 14.33
CA PHE A 599 -12.44 6.35 13.47
C PHE A 599 -11.06 5.81 13.89
N HIS A 600 -10.05 6.07 13.07
CA HIS A 600 -8.66 5.66 13.30
C HIS A 600 -7.83 6.84 13.83
N PRO A 601 -7.60 6.96 15.15
CA PRO A 601 -6.76 8.03 15.69
C PRO A 601 -5.32 8.00 15.15
N GLU A 602 -4.84 6.83 14.74
CA GLU A 602 -3.52 6.61 14.18
C GLU A 602 -3.36 7.06 12.72
N SER A 603 -4.46 7.20 11.98
CA SER A 603 -4.47 7.56 10.56
C SER A 603 -3.86 8.94 10.31
N VAL A 604 -3.19 9.11 9.16
CA VAL A 604 -2.74 10.43 8.69
C VAL A 604 -3.89 11.42 8.52
N LEU A 605 -5.13 10.93 8.37
CA LEU A 605 -6.34 11.72 8.26
C LEU A 605 -6.91 12.20 9.60
N THR A 606 -6.33 11.83 10.74
CA THR A 606 -6.78 12.31 12.06
C THR A 606 -5.86 13.40 12.60
N GLU A 607 -6.32 14.66 12.54
CA GLU A 607 -5.51 15.87 12.79
C GLU A 607 -4.82 15.85 14.17
N TYR A 608 -5.57 15.47 15.21
CA TYR A 608 -5.12 15.47 16.63
C TYR A 608 -5.11 14.08 17.26
N GLY A 609 -4.73 13.04 16.49
CA GLY A 609 -4.83 11.64 16.91
C GLY A 609 -4.20 11.28 18.25
N VAL A 610 -3.00 11.80 18.53
CA VAL A 610 -2.31 11.60 19.82
C VAL A 610 -3.07 12.24 20.98
N ASP A 611 -3.58 13.46 20.79
CA ASP A 611 -4.31 14.19 21.84
C ASP A 611 -5.64 13.50 22.15
N LEU A 612 -6.36 13.07 21.12
CA LEU A 612 -7.60 12.29 21.27
C LEU A 612 -7.36 10.98 22.01
N LEU A 613 -6.27 10.26 21.70
CA LEU A 613 -5.90 9.06 22.46
C LEU A 613 -5.53 9.41 23.91
N GLY A 614 -4.77 10.48 24.13
CA GLY A 614 -4.43 10.95 25.48
C GLY A 614 -5.66 11.20 26.34
N GLU A 615 -6.67 11.90 25.80
CA GLU A 615 -7.94 12.16 26.50
C GLU A 615 -8.71 10.87 26.85
N LEU A 616 -8.71 9.88 25.95
CA LEU A 616 -9.34 8.59 26.20
C LEU A 616 -8.57 7.78 27.25
N LEU A 617 -7.23 7.85 27.26
CA LEU A 617 -6.40 7.18 28.26
C LEU A 617 -6.53 7.83 29.64
N ASP A 618 -6.63 9.16 29.70
CA ASP A 618 -6.91 9.90 30.94
C ASP A 618 -8.27 9.50 31.53
N HIS A 619 -9.29 9.37 30.67
CA HIS A 619 -10.61 8.85 31.08
C HIS A 619 -10.51 7.42 31.66
N LEU A 620 -9.64 6.60 31.09
CA LEU A 620 -9.38 5.23 31.56
C LEU A 620 -8.46 5.17 32.80
N GLY A 621 -7.90 6.30 33.24
CA GLY A 621 -6.93 6.34 34.35
C GLY A 621 -5.57 5.73 34.01
N VAL A 622 -5.23 5.61 32.72
CA VAL A 622 -3.93 5.11 32.26
C VAL A 622 -2.94 6.26 32.22
N ARG A 623 -1.81 6.12 32.93
CA ARG A 623 -0.79 7.17 33.01
C ARG A 623 -0.05 7.34 31.67
N VAL A 624 -0.13 8.54 31.12
CA VAL A 624 0.58 8.97 29.91
C VAL A 624 1.66 10.00 30.25
N ALA A 625 2.70 10.06 29.42
CA ALA A 625 3.70 11.12 29.46
C ALA A 625 3.22 12.27 28.56
N LEU A 626 2.23 13.06 29.01
CA LEU A 626 1.88 14.28 28.26
C LEU A 626 3.02 15.29 28.39
N SER A 627 3.60 15.69 27.26
CA SER A 627 4.49 16.85 27.20
C SER A 627 3.73 18.09 27.68
N GLN A 628 4.31 18.84 28.63
CA GLN A 628 3.81 20.16 29.01
C GLN A 628 4.05 21.19 27.92
#